data_AF-A0A969KBC9-F1
#
_entry.id   AF-A0A969KBC9-F1
#
_cell.length_a   1.000
_cell.length_b   1.000
_cell.length_c   1.000
_cell.angle_alpha   90.00
_cell.angle_beta   90.00
_cell.angle_gamma   90.00
#
_symmetry.space_group_name_H-M   'P 1'
#
loop_
_entity.id
_entity.type
_entity.pdbx_description
1 polymer ?
#
loop_
_entity_poly.entity_id
_entity_poly.type
_entity_poly.pdbx_seq_one_letter_code
_entity_poly.pdbx_strand_id
1 'polypeptide(L)'
;MDKARELIQRYHITPLHLTLLSFFLAAGGTGVSLIIGIGYLDTIGVLLVAGGVVLSIIVATSLRPQIGIYILMVTLVSNLSYVFTDLGLPGVNKPLIALLMLSVSINSMIRGSFNMRVKSIEWLMLAYGATMMVSYFGAADQDVALEEIVEYAKNIIIMFCMAYALKSEADWKKALWLVIGTMTVLSAMGTYQVFSGDYDQVFWGFATIKRDQVLTDVWQMRLNGPIYDRTSSASSWSGLCPCRSTASSIRPIFRRRYSAPVRSVEHHCQPQYLQPASFITTVVIL
;
A
#
# COMPACT_ATOMS: atom_id res chain seq x y z
N MET A 1 24.04 1.32 -31.85
CA MET A 1 22.83 2.01 -31.35
C MET A 1 22.54 3.31 -32.09
N ASP A 2 23.48 3.84 -32.87
CA ASP A 2 23.33 5.14 -33.56
C ASP A 2 22.27 5.15 -34.67
N LYS A 3 22.09 4.03 -35.38
CA LYS A 3 21.00 3.89 -36.38
C LYS A 3 19.60 4.08 -35.81
N ALA A 4 19.35 3.66 -34.55
CA ALA A 4 18.05 3.84 -33.92
C ALA A 4 17.81 5.31 -33.55
N ARG A 5 18.87 6.04 -33.14
CA ARG A 5 18.79 7.49 -32.93
C ARG A 5 18.55 8.25 -34.22
N GLU A 6 19.20 7.88 -35.32
CA GLU A 6 18.97 8.50 -36.64
C GLU A 6 17.54 8.31 -37.13
N LEU A 7 16.94 7.13 -36.93
CA LEU A 7 15.54 6.88 -37.31
C LEU A 7 14.56 7.70 -36.47
N ILE A 8 14.81 7.82 -35.16
CA ILE A 8 13.99 8.64 -34.25
C ILE A 8 14.17 10.15 -34.53
N GLN A 9 15.34 10.57 -34.99
CA GLN A 9 15.61 11.98 -35.30
C GLN A 9 15.08 12.39 -36.68
N ARG A 10 15.04 11.48 -37.66
CA ARG A 10 14.41 11.71 -38.98
C ARG A 10 12.90 11.82 -38.90
N TYR A 11 12.28 11.03 -38.03
CA TYR A 11 10.85 11.09 -37.80
C TYR A 11 10.62 12.05 -36.65
N HIS A 12 10.25 13.30 -36.94
CA HIS A 12 9.88 14.33 -35.95
C HIS A 12 8.54 13.96 -35.26
N ILE A 13 8.47 12.75 -34.70
CA ILE A 13 7.34 12.23 -33.95
C ILE A 13 7.32 13.07 -32.68
N THR A 14 6.49 14.11 -32.72
CA THR A 14 6.22 14.91 -31.54
C THR A 14 5.76 13.97 -30.44
N PRO A 15 6.12 14.25 -29.17
CA PRO A 15 5.66 13.44 -28.04
C PRO A 15 4.13 13.27 -28.06
N LEU A 16 3.41 14.24 -28.63
CA LEU A 16 1.98 14.20 -28.90
C LEU A 16 1.54 12.96 -29.72
N HIS A 17 2.20 12.65 -30.83
CA HIS A 17 1.85 11.49 -31.65
C HIS A 17 2.06 10.17 -30.91
N LEU A 18 3.10 10.07 -30.08
CA LEU A 18 3.31 8.88 -29.25
C LEU A 18 2.24 8.74 -28.17
N THR A 19 1.76 9.85 -27.58
CA THR A 19 0.60 9.85 -26.66
C THR A 19 -0.63 9.33 -27.38
N LEU A 20 -0.93 9.92 -28.53
CA LEU A 20 -2.11 9.59 -29.30
C LEU A 20 -2.07 8.12 -29.72
N LEU A 21 -0.93 7.63 -30.22
CA LEU A 21 -0.77 6.23 -30.60
C LEU A 21 -0.94 5.28 -29.41
N SER A 22 -0.35 5.59 -28.25
CA SER A 22 -0.56 4.78 -27.03
C SER A 22 -2.01 4.79 -26.57
N PHE A 23 -2.70 5.93 -26.70
CA PHE A 23 -4.10 6.08 -26.35
C PHE A 23 -5.00 5.32 -27.32
N PHE A 24 -4.73 5.39 -28.63
CA PHE A 24 -5.47 4.64 -29.65
C PHE A 24 -5.23 3.13 -29.52
N LEU A 25 -4.01 2.68 -29.20
CA LEU A 25 -3.75 1.27 -28.92
C LEU A 25 -4.46 0.81 -27.65
N ALA A 26 -4.45 1.62 -26.60
CA ALA A 26 -5.12 1.28 -25.34
C ALA A 26 -6.65 1.27 -25.51
N ALA A 27 -7.22 2.33 -26.08
CA ALA A 27 -8.64 2.46 -26.36
C ALA A 27 -9.14 1.46 -27.41
N GLY A 28 -8.32 1.16 -28.42
CA GLY A 28 -8.61 0.12 -29.41
C GLY A 28 -8.61 -1.26 -28.78
N GLY A 29 -7.61 -1.57 -27.95
CA GLY A 29 -7.54 -2.84 -27.22
C GLY A 29 -8.73 -3.02 -26.28
N THR A 30 -9.03 -2.03 -25.45
CA THR A 30 -10.18 -2.08 -24.53
C THR A 30 -11.50 -2.12 -25.29
N GLY A 31 -11.66 -1.33 -26.35
CA GLY A 31 -12.86 -1.31 -27.18
C GLY A 31 -13.14 -2.64 -27.87
N VAL A 32 -12.12 -3.25 -28.49
CA VAL A 32 -12.25 -4.58 -29.13
C VAL A 32 -12.60 -5.63 -28.09
N SER A 33 -11.93 -5.63 -26.95
CA SER A 33 -12.22 -6.57 -25.87
C SER A 33 -13.63 -6.41 -25.31
N LEU A 34 -14.15 -5.19 -25.21
CA LEU A 34 -15.50 -4.89 -24.72
C LEU A 34 -16.57 -5.32 -25.74
N ILE A 35 -16.35 -5.09 -27.04
CA ILE A 35 -17.26 -5.55 -28.11
C ILE A 35 -17.34 -7.09 -28.11
N ILE A 36 -16.20 -7.77 -28.04
CA ILE A 36 -16.15 -9.24 -27.98
C ILE A 36 -16.80 -9.74 -26.68
N GLY A 37 -16.53 -9.09 -25.55
CA GLY A 37 -17.09 -9.45 -24.25
C GLY A 37 -18.61 -9.34 -24.19
N ILE A 38 -19.22 -8.32 -24.78
CA ILE A 38 -20.69 -8.19 -24.84
C ILE A 38 -21.30 -9.31 -25.69
N GLY A 39 -20.62 -9.74 -26.75
CA GLY A 39 -21.08 -10.84 -27.61
C GLY A 39 -21.06 -12.22 -26.91
N TYR A 40 -20.18 -12.38 -25.92
CA TYR A 40 -20.02 -13.62 -25.15
C TYR A 40 -20.27 -13.33 -23.67
N LEU A 41 -21.53 -13.33 -23.23
CA LEU A 41 -21.91 -13.14 -21.82
C LEU A 41 -21.45 -14.25 -20.86
N ASP A 42 -20.79 -15.29 -21.37
CA ASP A 42 -20.21 -16.35 -20.56
C ASP A 42 -18.92 -15.92 -19.83
N THR A 43 -18.47 -16.76 -18.89
CA THR A 43 -17.21 -16.58 -18.12
C THR A 43 -15.99 -16.28 -19.00
N ILE A 44 -15.99 -16.78 -20.24
CA ILE A 44 -14.94 -16.57 -21.23
C ILE A 44 -14.88 -15.10 -21.69
N GLY A 45 -16.03 -14.44 -21.86
CA GLY A 45 -16.08 -13.04 -22.28
C GLY A 45 -15.51 -12.11 -21.22
N VAL A 46 -15.82 -12.36 -19.94
CA VAL A 46 -15.25 -11.59 -18.82
C VAL A 46 -13.74 -11.72 -18.78
N LEU A 47 -13.21 -12.94 -18.98
CA LEU A 47 -11.76 -13.19 -19.02
C LEU A 47 -11.08 -12.46 -20.20
N LEU A 48 -11.72 -12.44 -21.37
CA LEU A 48 -11.23 -11.72 -22.56
C LEU A 48 -11.21 -10.22 -22.35
N VAL A 49 -12.25 -9.65 -21.72
CA VAL A 49 -12.31 -8.23 -21.36
C VAL A 49 -11.18 -7.89 -20.38
N ALA A 50 -11.06 -8.67 -19.30
CA ALA A 50 -10.02 -8.45 -18.29
C ALA A 50 -8.61 -8.57 -18.89
N GLY A 51 -8.36 -9.62 -19.68
CA GLY A 51 -7.07 -9.83 -20.35
C GLY A 51 -6.70 -8.71 -21.32
N GLY A 52 -7.68 -8.21 -22.08
CA GLY A 52 -7.49 -7.07 -22.98
C GLY A 52 -7.16 -5.77 -22.26
N VAL A 53 -7.85 -5.49 -21.16
CA VAL A 53 -7.55 -4.33 -20.30
C VAL A 53 -6.12 -4.44 -19.75
N VAL A 54 -5.73 -5.60 -19.22
CA VAL A 54 -4.36 -5.82 -18.71
C VAL A 54 -3.32 -5.65 -19.80
N LEU A 55 -3.54 -6.23 -20.99
CA LEU A 55 -2.62 -6.08 -22.12
C LEU A 55 -2.49 -4.62 -22.57
N SER A 56 -3.60 -3.88 -22.59
CA SER A 56 -3.60 -2.45 -22.94
C SER A 56 -2.77 -1.62 -21.95
N ILE A 57 -2.88 -1.93 -20.65
CA ILE A 57 -2.11 -1.28 -19.58
C ILE A 57 -0.62 -1.59 -19.72
N ILE A 58 -0.27 -2.85 -20.04
CA ILE A 58 1.10 -3.28 -20.26
C ILE A 58 1.73 -2.48 -21.42
N VAL A 59 1.06 -2.46 -22.57
CA VAL A 59 1.55 -1.74 -23.76
C VAL A 59 1.68 -0.23 -23.48
N ALA A 60 0.67 0.38 -22.84
CA ALA A 60 0.71 1.80 -22.48
C ALA A 60 1.88 2.12 -21.53
N THR A 61 2.12 1.25 -20.54
CA THR A 61 3.20 1.41 -19.55
C THR A 61 4.59 1.21 -20.16
N SER A 62 4.74 0.30 -21.12
CA SER A 62 6.00 0.11 -21.85
C SER A 62 6.35 1.31 -22.73
N LEU A 63 5.36 1.96 -23.34
CA LEU A 63 5.58 3.17 -24.15
C LEU A 63 5.83 4.40 -23.31
N ARG A 64 5.17 4.51 -22.14
CA ARG A 64 5.26 5.66 -21.24
C ARG A 64 5.32 5.19 -19.77
N PRO A 65 6.53 5.01 -19.20
CA PRO A 65 6.68 4.54 -17.81
C PRO A 65 6.00 5.47 -16.78
N GLN A 66 5.82 6.75 -17.11
CA GLN A 66 5.08 7.71 -16.29
C GLN A 66 3.65 7.26 -15.99
N ILE A 67 2.94 6.74 -17.01
CA ILE A 67 1.56 6.26 -16.86
C ILE A 67 1.53 5.06 -15.92
N GLY A 68 2.50 4.15 -16.07
CA GLY A 68 2.60 2.98 -15.19
C GLY A 68 2.79 3.36 -13.72
N ILE A 69 3.57 4.40 -13.42
CA ILE A 69 3.74 4.89 -12.03
C ILE A 69 2.45 5.49 -11.48
N TYR A 70 1.70 6.23 -12.30
CA TYR A 70 0.40 6.74 -11.87
C TYR A 70 -0.56 5.59 -11.51
N ILE A 71 -0.63 4.56 -12.36
CA ILE A 71 -1.44 3.37 -12.10
C ILE A 71 -0.97 2.64 -10.85
N LEU A 72 0.34 2.47 -10.68
CA LEU A 72 0.93 1.85 -9.49
C LEU A 72 0.59 2.63 -8.22
N MET A 73 0.71 3.96 -8.23
CA MET A 73 0.40 4.80 -7.06
C MET A 73 -1.07 4.67 -6.66
N VAL A 74 -1.98 4.72 -7.63
CA VAL A 74 -3.41 4.50 -7.39
C VAL A 74 -3.65 3.12 -6.78
N THR A 75 -3.05 2.09 -7.37
CA THR A 75 -3.15 0.69 -6.95
C THR A 75 -2.63 0.44 -5.54
N LEU A 76 -1.50 1.06 -5.18
CA LEU A 76 -0.89 0.99 -3.85
C LEU A 76 -1.77 1.69 -2.81
N VAL A 77 -2.23 2.90 -3.11
CA VAL A 77 -3.04 3.70 -2.19
C VAL A 77 -4.42 3.09 -1.97
N SER A 78 -5.06 2.55 -3.01
CA SER A 78 -6.35 1.88 -2.89
C SER A 78 -6.26 0.47 -2.32
N ASN A 79 -5.05 0.01 -2.00
CA ASN A 79 -4.77 -1.34 -1.54
C ASN A 79 -5.36 -2.45 -2.43
N LEU A 80 -5.38 -2.19 -3.75
CA LEU A 80 -6.07 -3.03 -4.72
C LEU A 80 -5.57 -4.48 -4.69
N SER A 81 -4.28 -4.67 -4.41
CA SER A 81 -3.69 -6.01 -4.36
C SER A 81 -4.38 -6.93 -3.36
N TYR A 82 -4.83 -6.41 -2.21
CA TYR A 82 -5.49 -7.23 -1.19
C TYR A 82 -6.88 -7.63 -1.63
N VAL A 83 -7.63 -6.69 -2.22
CA VAL A 83 -8.94 -6.97 -2.82
C VAL A 83 -8.85 -8.12 -3.83
N PHE A 84 -7.80 -8.15 -4.66
CA PHE A 84 -7.60 -9.25 -5.60
C PHE A 84 -7.21 -10.56 -4.91
N THR A 85 -6.37 -10.54 -3.88
CA THR A 85 -6.01 -11.76 -3.15
C THR A 85 -7.18 -12.37 -2.39
N ASP A 86 -8.10 -11.56 -1.88
CA ASP A 86 -9.31 -12.05 -1.22
C ASP A 86 -10.25 -12.77 -2.19
N LEU A 87 -10.18 -12.43 -3.48
CA LEU A 87 -10.88 -13.13 -4.56
C LEU A 87 -10.15 -14.42 -5.02
N GLY A 88 -9.05 -14.80 -4.36
CA GLY A 88 -8.22 -15.95 -4.71
C GLY A 88 -7.30 -15.71 -5.92
N LEU A 89 -7.19 -14.47 -6.39
CA LEU A 89 -6.32 -14.12 -7.52
C LEU A 89 -4.90 -13.76 -7.02
N PRO A 90 -3.84 -14.06 -7.78
CA PRO A 90 -2.49 -13.64 -7.41
C PRO A 90 -2.41 -12.10 -7.37
N GLY A 91 -1.81 -11.56 -6.30
CA GLY A 91 -1.73 -10.12 -6.07
C GLY A 91 -1.13 -9.34 -7.24
N VAL A 92 -1.82 -8.28 -7.65
CA VAL A 92 -1.51 -7.46 -8.84
C VAL A 92 -0.20 -6.67 -8.69
N ASN A 93 0.22 -6.36 -7.46
CA ASN A 93 1.41 -5.55 -7.22
C ASN A 93 2.70 -6.19 -7.73
N LYS A 94 2.86 -7.51 -7.58
CA LYS A 94 4.09 -8.23 -7.97
C LYS A 94 4.39 -8.11 -9.49
N PRO A 95 3.47 -8.50 -10.40
CA PRO A 95 3.71 -8.34 -11.84
C PRO A 95 3.82 -6.88 -12.25
N LEU A 96 3.08 -5.97 -11.61
CA LEU A 96 3.12 -4.54 -11.95
C LEU A 96 4.48 -3.90 -11.62
N ILE A 97 5.07 -4.23 -10.46
CA ILE A 97 6.42 -3.79 -10.09
C ILE A 97 7.46 -4.35 -11.05
N ALA A 98 7.38 -5.64 -11.41
CA ALA A 98 8.29 -6.26 -12.36
C ALA A 98 8.22 -5.58 -13.74
N LEU A 99 7.01 -5.29 -14.21
CA LEU A 99 6.78 -4.58 -15.48
C LEU A 99 7.39 -3.18 -15.45
N LEU A 100 7.21 -2.44 -14.35
CA LEU A 100 7.77 -1.11 -14.20
C LEU A 100 9.29 -1.11 -14.15
N MET A 101 9.87 -2.05 -13.41
CA MET A 101 11.31 -2.22 -13.35
C MET A 101 11.88 -2.49 -14.75
N LEU A 102 11.23 -3.36 -15.52
CA LEU A 102 11.62 -3.66 -16.90
C LEU A 102 11.47 -2.43 -17.80
N SER A 103 10.35 -1.70 -17.72
CA SER A 103 10.08 -0.50 -18.52
C SER A 103 11.09 0.61 -18.23
N VAL A 104 11.36 0.88 -16.95
CA VAL A 104 12.37 1.87 -16.52
C VAL A 104 13.77 1.45 -16.97
N SER A 105 14.12 0.16 -16.83
CA SER A 105 15.43 -0.37 -17.24
C SER A 105 15.66 -0.21 -18.75
N ILE A 106 14.68 -0.61 -19.58
CA ILE A 106 14.74 -0.47 -21.04
C ILE A 106 14.89 1.01 -21.42
N ASN A 107 14.05 1.89 -20.87
CA ASN A 107 14.10 3.32 -21.18
C ASN A 107 15.42 3.96 -20.73
N SER A 108 15.98 3.53 -19.59
CA SER A 108 17.28 4.00 -19.12
C SER A 108 18.41 3.55 -20.04
N MET A 109 18.39 2.28 -20.47
CA MET A 109 19.38 1.70 -21.38
C MET A 109 19.37 2.37 -22.76
N ILE A 110 18.19 2.69 -23.30
CA ILE A 110 18.07 3.41 -24.57
C ILE A 110 18.63 4.83 -24.48
N ARG A 111 18.38 5.54 -23.36
CA ARG A 111 18.87 6.91 -23.17
C ARG A 111 20.39 6.96 -22.93
N GLY A 112 21.00 5.86 -22.51
CA GLY A 112 22.45 5.76 -22.26
C GLY A 112 22.93 6.65 -21.11
N SER A 113 22.01 7.20 -20.32
CA SER A 113 22.31 8.12 -19.22
C SER A 113 22.02 7.44 -17.88
N PHE A 114 22.80 6.40 -17.57
CA PHE A 114 22.85 5.86 -16.20
C PHE A 114 23.74 6.76 -15.34
N ASN A 115 23.35 8.04 -15.20
CA ASN A 115 23.98 8.89 -14.21
C ASN A 115 23.22 8.69 -12.89
N MET A 116 23.46 7.54 -12.25
CA MET A 116 22.97 7.25 -10.90
C MET A 116 23.74 8.13 -9.93
N ARG A 117 23.37 9.41 -9.87
CA ARG A 117 23.81 10.30 -8.80
C ARG A 117 23.04 9.91 -7.56
N VAL A 118 23.58 8.93 -6.85
CA VAL A 118 23.06 8.47 -5.56
C VAL A 118 23.04 9.67 -4.63
N LYS A 119 21.85 10.19 -4.33
CA LYS A 119 21.67 11.28 -3.38
C LYS A 119 21.82 10.75 -1.95
N SER A 120 22.11 11.62 -0.99
CA SER A 120 22.24 11.25 0.43
C SER A 120 21.01 10.49 0.96
N ILE A 121 19.82 10.80 0.44
CA ILE A 121 18.57 10.10 0.80
C ILE A 121 18.60 8.61 0.42
N GLU A 122 19.19 8.25 -0.72
CA GLU A 122 19.27 6.86 -1.19
C GLU A 122 20.21 6.04 -0.31
N TRP A 123 21.31 6.65 0.14
CA TRP A 123 22.22 6.03 1.12
C TRP A 123 21.53 5.76 2.45
N LEU A 124 20.71 6.69 2.91
CA LEU A 124 19.99 6.55 4.18
C LEU A 124 18.96 5.41 4.11
N MET A 125 18.27 5.26 2.98
CA MET A 125 17.36 4.13 2.75
C MET A 125 18.08 2.79 2.66
N LEU A 126 19.23 2.73 2.00
CA LEU A 126 20.05 1.52 1.94
C LEU A 126 20.59 1.14 3.33
N ALA A 127 21.03 2.13 4.11
CA ALA A 127 21.46 1.92 5.49
C ALA A 127 20.31 1.37 6.36
N TYR A 128 19.10 1.93 6.24
CA TYR A 128 17.92 1.41 6.94
C TYR A 128 17.60 -0.04 6.51
N GLY A 129 17.68 -0.33 5.22
CA GLY A 129 17.52 -1.70 4.71
C GLY A 129 18.57 -2.67 5.25
N ALA A 130 19.82 -2.22 5.37
CA ALA A 130 20.88 -3.02 5.98
C ALA A 130 20.60 -3.28 7.46
N THR A 131 20.08 -2.31 8.22
CA THR A 131 19.70 -2.53 9.62
C THR A 131 18.56 -3.54 9.76
N MET A 132 17.57 -3.53 8.85
CA MET A 132 16.51 -4.54 8.80
C MET A 132 17.08 -5.95 8.54
N MET A 133 18.02 -6.07 7.59
CA MET A 133 18.71 -7.33 7.31
C MET A 133 19.52 -7.84 8.51
N VAL A 134 20.15 -6.96 9.29
CA VAL A 134 20.84 -7.36 10.53
C VAL A 134 19.83 -7.81 11.59
N SER A 135 18.70 -7.11 11.73
CA SER A 135 17.65 -7.45 12.69
C SER A 135 17.04 -8.84 12.42
N TYR A 136 16.99 -9.27 11.16
CA TYR A 136 16.49 -10.59 10.77
C TYR A 136 17.27 -11.75 11.41
N PHE A 137 18.59 -11.62 11.56
CA PHE A 137 19.40 -12.67 12.20
C PHE A 137 19.08 -12.88 13.69
N GLY A 138 18.45 -11.90 14.34
CA GLY A 138 18.04 -11.99 15.74
C GLY A 138 16.56 -12.37 15.93
N ALA A 139 15.78 -12.54 14.86
CA ALA A 139 14.35 -12.81 14.96
C ALA A 139 14.07 -14.26 15.37
N ALA A 140 13.11 -14.45 16.29
CA ALA A 140 12.66 -15.78 16.70
C ALA A 140 11.86 -16.51 15.60
N ASP A 141 11.18 -15.74 14.75
CA ASP A 141 10.43 -16.23 13.60
C ASP A 141 11.03 -15.65 12.32
N GLN A 142 11.80 -16.48 11.62
CA GLN A 142 12.51 -16.07 10.41
C GLN A 142 11.56 -15.91 9.23
N ASP A 143 10.47 -16.69 9.15
CA ASP A 143 9.57 -16.66 8.00
C ASP A 143 8.82 -15.32 7.93
N VAL A 144 8.33 -14.85 9.07
CA VAL A 144 7.66 -13.54 9.18
C VAL A 144 8.64 -12.40 8.89
N ALA A 145 9.86 -12.48 9.42
CA ALA A 145 10.87 -11.46 9.20
C ALA A 145 11.33 -11.39 7.72
N LEU A 146 11.39 -12.53 7.02
CA LEU A 146 11.72 -12.59 5.59
C LEU A 146 10.62 -11.95 4.74
N GLU A 147 9.35 -12.20 5.07
CA GLU A 147 8.21 -11.58 4.37
C GLU A 147 8.29 -10.04 4.48
N GLU A 148 8.60 -9.53 5.67
CA GLU A 148 8.73 -8.09 5.93
C GLU A 148 9.90 -7.47 5.15
N ILE A 149 11.05 -8.15 5.08
CA ILE A 149 12.19 -7.72 4.27
C ILE A 149 11.82 -7.66 2.79
N VAL A 150 11.09 -8.67 2.29
CA VAL A 150 10.65 -8.73 0.89
C VAL A 150 9.69 -7.58 0.59
N GLU A 151 8.78 -7.26 1.52
CA GLU A 151 7.86 -6.12 1.36
C GLU A 151 8.60 -4.78 1.40
N TYR A 152 9.57 -4.63 2.29
CA TYR A 152 10.43 -3.46 2.35
C TYR A 152 11.25 -3.28 1.04
N ALA A 153 11.82 -4.37 0.51
CA ALA A 153 12.56 -4.34 -0.75
C ALA A 153 11.68 -3.91 -1.94
N LYS A 154 10.43 -4.36 -2.00
CA LYS A 154 9.46 -3.90 -3.02
C LYS A 154 9.23 -2.40 -2.91
N ASN A 155 9.04 -1.87 -1.70
CA ASN A 155 8.81 -0.44 -1.48
C ASN A 155 10.02 0.41 -1.90
N ILE A 156 11.25 -0.06 -1.64
CA ILE A 156 12.47 0.57 -2.17
C ILE A 156 12.45 0.62 -3.70
N ILE A 157 12.17 -0.51 -4.35
CA ILE A 157 12.16 -0.60 -5.82
C ILE A 157 11.13 0.36 -6.42
N ILE A 158 9.94 0.41 -5.83
CA ILE A 158 8.87 1.34 -6.23
C ILE A 158 9.35 2.78 -6.12
N MET A 159 9.97 3.15 -4.99
CA MET A 159 10.47 4.49 -4.78
C MET A 159 11.53 4.88 -5.81
N PHE A 160 12.47 3.98 -6.13
CA PHE A 160 13.44 4.20 -7.20
C PHE A 160 12.76 4.36 -8.56
N CYS A 161 11.81 3.48 -8.91
CA CYS A 161 11.07 3.59 -10.17
C CYS A 161 10.40 4.97 -10.28
N MET A 162 9.76 5.42 -9.20
CA MET A 162 9.11 6.72 -9.12
C MET A 162 10.10 7.88 -9.30
N ALA A 163 11.23 7.85 -8.60
CA ALA A 163 12.28 8.87 -8.72
C ALA A 163 12.88 8.94 -10.14
N TYR A 164 13.03 7.81 -10.82
CA TYR A 164 13.62 7.78 -12.17
C TYR A 164 12.65 8.19 -13.27
N ALA A 165 11.36 7.92 -13.14
CA ALA A 165 10.39 8.23 -14.19
C ALA A 165 9.65 9.58 -14.00
N LEU A 166 9.53 10.10 -12.78
CA LEU A 166 9.00 11.45 -12.52
C LEU A 166 10.14 12.47 -12.54
N LYS A 167 10.48 12.98 -13.74
CA LYS A 167 11.60 13.93 -13.91
C LYS A 167 11.19 15.40 -13.80
N SER A 168 9.91 15.71 -14.05
CA SER A 168 9.38 17.08 -14.03
C SER A 168 8.56 17.32 -12.77
N GLU A 169 8.64 18.53 -12.22
CA GLU A 169 7.77 18.98 -11.12
C GLU A 169 6.28 18.85 -11.49
N ALA A 170 5.93 19.08 -12.75
CA ALA A 170 4.57 18.93 -13.23
C ALA A 170 4.06 17.48 -13.12
N ASP A 171 4.94 16.49 -13.35
CA ASP A 171 4.58 15.08 -13.24
C ASP A 171 4.43 14.66 -11.78
N TRP A 172 5.28 15.18 -10.88
CA TRP A 172 5.13 15.01 -9.44
C TRP A 172 3.81 15.58 -8.92
N LYS A 173 3.43 16.79 -9.35
CA LYS A 173 2.14 17.40 -9.01
C LYS A 173 0.97 16.54 -9.46
N LYS A 174 1.03 15.98 -10.67
CA LYS A 174 -0.01 15.06 -11.18
C LYS A 174 -0.10 13.78 -10.37
N ALA A 175 1.04 13.16 -10.03
CA ALA A 175 1.07 11.98 -9.18
C ALA A 175 0.42 12.27 -7.81
N LEU A 176 0.76 13.40 -7.20
CA LEU A 176 0.19 13.81 -5.91
C LEU A 176 -1.33 14.05 -6.01
N TRP A 177 -1.79 14.74 -7.06
CA TRP A 177 -3.22 14.94 -7.29
C TRP A 177 -3.98 13.62 -7.46
N LEU A 178 -3.39 12.62 -8.10
CA LEU A 178 -3.99 11.29 -8.20
C LEU A 178 -4.10 10.61 -6.83
N VAL A 179 -3.06 10.68 -6.00
CA VAL A 179 -3.09 10.14 -4.62
C VAL A 179 -4.17 10.83 -3.77
N ILE A 180 -4.26 12.15 -3.85
CA ILE A 180 -5.29 12.91 -3.13
C ILE A 180 -6.68 12.50 -3.63
N GLY A 181 -6.85 12.38 -4.94
CA GLY A 181 -8.10 11.94 -5.56
C GLY A 181 -8.53 10.56 -5.08
N THR A 182 -7.62 9.58 -5.09
CA THR A 182 -7.94 8.21 -4.64
C THR A 182 -8.25 8.15 -3.15
N MET A 183 -7.46 8.81 -2.30
CA MET A 183 -7.74 8.90 -0.87
C MET A 183 -9.10 9.56 -0.59
N THR A 184 -9.44 10.60 -1.35
CA THR A 184 -10.74 11.28 -1.21
C THR A 184 -11.89 10.35 -1.55
N VAL A 185 -11.78 9.58 -2.64
CA VAL A 185 -12.79 8.58 -3.03
C VAL A 185 -12.94 7.51 -1.96
N LEU A 186 -11.83 6.94 -1.47
CA LEU A 186 -11.85 5.92 -0.41
C LEU A 186 -12.46 6.46 0.89
N SER A 187 -12.13 7.69 1.27
CA SER A 187 -12.70 8.36 2.44
C SER A 187 -14.20 8.64 2.27
N ALA A 188 -14.64 9.05 1.08
CA ALA A 188 -16.05 9.27 0.77
C ALA A 188 -16.86 7.96 0.88
N MET A 189 -16.31 6.84 0.41
CA MET A 189 -16.94 5.52 0.53
C MET A 189 -17.10 5.09 1.99
N GLY A 190 -16.06 5.25 2.81
CA GLY A 190 -16.15 4.98 4.25
C GLY A 190 -17.15 5.90 4.96
N THR A 191 -17.18 7.18 4.60
CA THR A 191 -18.15 8.14 5.13
C THR A 191 -19.58 7.75 4.77
N TYR A 192 -19.82 7.31 3.53
CA TYR A 192 -21.12 6.83 3.09
C TYR A 192 -21.63 5.65 3.94
N GLN A 193 -20.78 4.66 4.24
CA GLN A 193 -21.15 3.52 5.12
C GLN A 193 -21.56 3.97 6.52
N VAL A 194 -20.85 4.94 7.09
CA VAL A 194 -21.18 5.49 8.41
C VAL A 194 -22.53 6.19 8.40
N PHE A 195 -22.83 6.95 7.33
CA PHE A 195 -24.09 7.67 7.20
C PHE A 195 -25.28 6.76 6.87
N SER A 196 -25.09 5.74 6.02
CA SER A 196 -26.16 4.80 5.67
C SER A 196 -26.50 3.84 6.81
N GLY A 197 -25.54 3.58 7.71
CA GLY A 197 -25.66 2.53 8.71
C GLY A 197 -25.64 1.12 8.11
N ASP A 198 -25.39 1.01 6.80
CA ASP A 198 -25.26 -0.26 6.09
C ASP A 198 -23.78 -0.64 6.02
N TYR A 199 -23.39 -1.48 6.97
CA TYR A 199 -22.04 -2.01 7.10
C TYR A 199 -21.84 -3.33 6.33
N ASP A 200 -22.90 -3.88 5.72
CA ASP A 200 -22.82 -5.11 4.94
C ASP A 200 -22.36 -4.82 3.49
N GLN A 201 -22.50 -3.57 3.03
CA GLN A 201 -21.98 -3.14 1.74
C GLN A 201 -20.46 -2.90 1.76
N VAL A 202 -19.66 -3.94 1.48
CA VAL A 202 -18.18 -3.90 1.55
C VAL A 202 -17.47 -3.18 0.40
N PHE A 203 -18.20 -2.57 -0.54
CA PHE A 203 -17.66 -1.91 -1.75
C PHE A 203 -16.49 -2.65 -2.40
N TRP A 204 -16.70 -3.93 -2.76
CA TRP A 204 -15.67 -4.74 -3.40
C TRP A 204 -14.39 -4.86 -2.57
N GLY A 205 -14.45 -4.73 -1.25
CA GLY A 205 -13.30 -4.83 -0.34
C GLY A 205 -12.54 -3.52 -0.11
N PHE A 206 -12.91 -2.41 -0.75
CA PHE A 206 -12.24 -1.12 -0.52
C PHE A 206 -12.64 -0.44 0.80
N ALA A 207 -13.78 -0.84 1.37
CA ALA A 207 -14.28 -0.29 2.61
C ALA A 207 -14.84 -1.43 3.46
N THR A 208 -13.95 -2.11 4.19
CA THR A 208 -14.29 -3.23 5.07
C THR A 208 -14.35 -2.76 6.52
N ILE A 209 -15.46 -3.05 7.21
CA ILE A 209 -15.57 -2.86 8.66
C ILE A 209 -15.11 -4.15 9.34
N LYS A 210 -14.09 -4.04 10.19
CA LYS A 210 -13.66 -5.16 11.02
C LYS A 210 -14.43 -5.12 12.34
N ARG A 211 -15.14 -6.21 12.65
CA ARG A 211 -15.83 -6.40 13.94
C ARG A 211 -14.83 -6.99 14.93
N ASP A 212 -14.05 -6.14 15.58
CA ASP A 212 -13.11 -6.58 16.62
C ASP A 212 -13.78 -6.53 18.01
N GLN A 213 -13.69 -7.63 18.75
CA GLN A 213 -14.19 -7.74 20.13
C GLN A 213 -13.13 -7.19 21.08
N VAL A 214 -13.24 -5.89 21.42
CA VAL A 214 -12.22 -5.19 22.23
C VAL A 214 -12.38 -5.47 23.74
N LEU A 215 -13.59 -5.82 24.18
CA LEU A 215 -13.87 -6.39 25.52
C LEU A 215 -15.00 -7.42 25.39
N THR A 216 -15.03 -8.39 26.32
CA THR A 216 -15.81 -9.63 26.27
C THR A 216 -17.29 -9.50 25.87
N ASP A 217 -17.93 -8.33 25.96
CA ASP A 217 -19.36 -8.17 25.63
C ASP A 217 -19.73 -6.88 24.86
N VAL A 218 -18.79 -6.06 24.38
CA VAL A 218 -19.12 -4.82 23.64
C VAL A 218 -18.53 -4.83 22.24
N TRP A 219 -19.38 -5.07 21.25
CA TRP A 219 -19.05 -4.93 19.83
C TRP A 219 -18.97 -3.44 19.48
N GLN A 220 -17.76 -2.93 19.30
CA GLN A 220 -17.57 -1.59 18.74
C GLN A 220 -17.21 -1.72 17.26
N MET A 221 -18.03 -1.13 16.41
CA MET A 221 -17.72 -1.02 14.99
C MET A 221 -16.64 0.05 14.83
N ARG A 222 -15.49 -0.35 14.29
CA ARG A 222 -14.39 0.58 13.97
C ARG A 222 -14.23 0.56 12.46
N LEU A 223 -14.19 1.74 11.86
CA LEU A 223 -13.75 1.85 10.47
C LEU A 223 -12.30 1.40 10.43
N ASN A 224 -12.05 0.25 9.80
CA ASN A 224 -10.72 -0.03 9.31
C ASN A 224 -10.59 0.72 7.99
N GLY A 225 -9.51 1.48 7.86
CA GLY A 225 -9.17 2.02 6.54
C GLY A 225 -8.89 0.88 5.56
N PRO A 226 -8.60 1.19 4.28
CA PRO A 226 -8.20 0.20 3.30
C PRO A 226 -6.93 -0.57 3.69
N ILE A 227 -6.19 -0.09 4.70
CA ILE A 227 -5.03 -0.77 5.28
C ILE A 227 -5.54 -1.72 6.37
N TYR A 228 -5.40 -3.02 6.13
CA TYR A 228 -5.61 -4.03 7.17
C TYR A 228 -4.60 -3.79 8.30
N ASP A 229 -5.12 -3.61 9.51
CA ASP A 229 -4.28 -3.57 10.69
C ASP A 229 -3.74 -4.98 10.92
N ARG A 230 -2.51 -5.25 10.45
CA ARG A 230 -1.78 -6.51 10.68
C ARG A 230 -1.42 -6.68 12.17
N THR A 231 -1.78 -5.72 13.00
CA THR A 231 -1.56 -5.74 14.43
C THR A 231 -2.67 -6.45 15.20
N SER A 232 -2.86 -7.75 14.98
CA SER A 232 -3.39 -8.58 16.08
C SER A 232 -2.47 -8.49 17.31
N SER A 233 -1.18 -8.17 17.11
CA SER A 233 -0.17 -7.99 18.15
C SER A 233 -0.15 -6.61 18.85
N ALA A 234 -0.62 -5.51 18.24
CA ALA A 234 -0.62 -4.18 18.91
C ALA A 234 -1.68 -4.06 20.01
N SER A 235 -2.77 -4.84 19.94
CA SER A 235 -3.69 -4.98 21.07
C SER A 235 -3.00 -5.59 22.30
N SER A 236 -1.95 -6.42 22.13
CA SER A 236 -1.15 -6.92 23.26
C SER A 236 -0.29 -5.82 23.91
N TRP A 237 0.15 -4.82 23.14
CA TRP A 237 0.92 -3.68 23.67
C TRP A 237 0.06 -2.71 24.47
N SER A 238 -1.25 -2.61 24.19
CA SER A 238 -2.16 -1.82 25.03
C SER A 238 -2.41 -2.43 26.43
N GLY A 239 -2.11 -3.72 26.62
CA GLY A 239 -2.09 -4.37 27.94
C GLY A 239 -0.80 -4.12 28.74
N LEU A 240 0.23 -3.54 28.11
CA LEU A 240 1.52 -3.22 28.70
C LEU A 240 1.66 -1.76 29.15
N CYS A 241 0.57 -0.99 29.21
CA CYS A 241 0.55 0.14 30.13
C CYS A 241 0.39 -0.45 31.54
N PRO A 242 1.46 -0.58 32.36
CA PRO A 242 1.25 -0.80 33.77
C PRO A 242 0.36 0.36 34.21
N CYS A 243 -0.79 0.04 34.78
CA CYS A 243 -1.48 0.96 35.67
C CYS A 243 -0.46 1.34 36.74
N ARG A 244 0.34 2.39 36.46
CA ARG A 244 1.10 3.09 37.46
C ARG A 244 0.05 3.84 38.26
N SER A 245 -0.59 3.08 39.13
CA SER A 245 -1.20 3.53 40.36
C SER A 245 -0.09 4.14 41.21
N THR A 246 0.47 5.27 40.76
CA THR A 246 0.90 6.30 41.69
C THR A 246 -0.39 6.89 42.23
N ALA A 247 -0.96 6.18 43.21
CA ALA A 247 -1.79 6.77 44.23
C ALA A 247 -0.95 7.84 44.92
N SER A 248 -0.83 9.02 44.30
CA SER A 248 -0.48 10.22 45.03
C SER A 248 -1.66 10.48 45.95
N SER A 249 -1.47 10.05 47.19
CA SER A 249 -2.24 10.40 48.37
C SER A 249 -2.44 11.92 48.46
N ILE A 250 -3.40 12.47 47.71
CA ILE A 250 -4.05 13.72 48.07
C ILE A 250 -5.22 13.31 48.95
N ARG A 251 -5.02 13.47 50.27
CA ARG A 251 -6.08 13.29 51.27
C ARG A 251 -7.08 14.45 51.11
N PRO A 252 -8.34 14.23 50.74
CA PRO A 252 -9.38 15.13 51.19
C PRO A 252 -9.67 14.78 52.66
N ILE A 253 -9.35 15.72 53.55
CA ILE A 253 -9.94 15.77 54.89
C ILE A 253 -11.43 16.02 54.67
N PHE A 254 -12.25 14.97 54.57
CA PHE A 254 -13.63 15.02 55.06
C PHE A 254 -14.17 13.61 55.32
N ARG A 255 -14.26 13.30 56.61
CA ARG A 255 -14.98 12.16 57.17
C ARG A 255 -16.48 12.27 56.85
N ARG A 256 -17.08 11.22 56.28
CA ARG A 256 -18.26 10.56 56.89
C ARG A 256 -18.42 9.14 56.35
N ARG A 257 -18.63 8.22 57.30
CA ARG A 257 -18.74 6.77 57.17
C ARG A 257 -19.97 6.37 56.35
N TYR A 258 -19.81 5.41 55.45
CA TYR A 258 -20.68 4.23 55.37
C TYR A 258 -19.83 3.05 54.87
N SER A 259 -19.68 2.05 55.73
CA SER A 259 -18.91 0.83 55.47
C SER A 259 -19.83 -0.22 54.87
N ALA A 260 -19.56 -0.66 53.64
CA ALA A 260 -20.03 -1.94 53.12
C ALA A 260 -18.80 -2.78 52.71
N PRO A 261 -18.76 -4.09 52.99
CA PRO A 261 -17.61 -4.93 52.68
C PRO A 261 -17.54 -5.22 51.18
N VAL A 262 -16.59 -4.60 50.47
CA VAL A 262 -16.24 -4.97 49.09
C VAL A 262 -15.33 -6.18 49.14
N ARG A 263 -15.79 -7.29 48.57
CA ARG A 263 -15.06 -8.55 48.45
C ARG A 263 -13.93 -8.36 47.43
N SER A 264 -12.68 -8.35 47.89
CA SER A 264 -11.49 -8.28 47.04
C SER A 264 -11.33 -9.58 46.26
N VAL A 265 -11.62 -9.56 44.97
CA VAL A 265 -11.25 -10.65 44.05
C VAL A 265 -9.80 -10.39 43.63
N GLU A 266 -8.88 -11.12 44.26
CA GLU A 266 -7.47 -11.14 43.86
C GLU A 266 -7.34 -11.88 42.53
N HIS A 267 -7.36 -11.14 41.43
CA HIS A 267 -6.94 -11.68 40.14
C HIS A 267 -5.42 -11.88 40.15
N HIS A 268 -5.00 -13.14 40.23
CA HIS A 268 -3.62 -13.56 40.02
C HIS A 268 -3.18 -13.20 38.58
N CYS A 269 -2.49 -12.07 38.42
CA CYS A 269 -1.70 -11.80 37.23
C CYS A 269 -0.53 -12.79 37.19
N GLN A 270 -0.65 -13.84 36.39
CA GLN A 270 0.49 -14.66 36.00
C GLN A 270 1.47 -13.80 35.19
N PRO A 271 2.77 -13.79 35.51
CA PRO A 271 3.77 -13.09 34.72
C PRO A 271 3.92 -13.80 33.37
N GLN A 272 3.32 -13.25 32.32
CA GLN A 272 3.66 -13.63 30.96
C GLN A 272 5.09 -13.17 30.67
N TYR A 273 5.90 -14.14 30.22
CA TYR A 273 7.29 -13.96 29.86
C TYR A 273 7.48 -12.76 28.93
N LEU A 274 8.19 -11.74 29.41
CA LEU A 274 8.68 -10.62 28.61
C LEU A 274 9.55 -11.19 27.47
N GLN A 275 9.04 -11.13 26.24
CA GLN A 275 9.94 -11.11 25.09
C GLN A 275 10.71 -9.78 25.09
N PRO A 276 12.02 -9.77 24.80
CA PRO A 276 12.78 -8.54 24.72
C PRO A 276 12.22 -7.68 23.58
N ALA A 277 11.57 -6.58 23.97
CA ALA A 277 11.15 -5.52 23.07
C ALA A 277 12.36 -4.99 22.31
N SER A 278 12.38 -5.20 20.99
CA SER A 278 13.29 -4.53 20.08
C SER A 278 13.03 -3.03 20.13
N PHE A 279 13.84 -2.33 20.93
CA PHE A 279 14.12 -0.91 20.82
C PHE A 279 14.60 -0.60 19.40
N ILE A 280 13.95 0.33 18.68
CA ILE A 280 14.41 1.14 17.52
C ILE A 280 13.15 1.58 16.74
N THR A 281 12.86 2.81 16.33
CA THR A 281 13.34 4.18 16.57
C THR A 281 12.24 5.07 15.96
N THR A 282 11.66 6.00 16.72
CA THR A 282 10.85 7.08 16.17
C THR A 282 11.76 8.06 15.44
N VAL A 283 11.89 7.94 14.12
CA VAL A 283 12.45 9.01 13.28
C VAL A 283 11.29 9.79 12.69
N VAL A 284 11.06 10.97 13.27
CA VAL A 284 10.27 12.05 12.71
C VAL A 284 10.90 12.47 11.38
N ILE A 285 10.17 12.33 10.27
CA ILE A 285 10.55 12.91 8.98
C ILE A 285 9.68 14.16 8.76
N LEU A 286 10.35 15.31 8.73
CA LEU A 286 9.92 16.58 8.14
C LEU A 286 10.38 16.63 6.68
#